data_AF-A0A7W7ZQQ1-F1
#
_entry.id   AF-A0A7W7ZQQ1-F1
#
_cell.length_a   1.000
_cell.length_b   1.000
_cell.length_c   1.000
_cell.angle_alpha   90.00
_cell.angle_beta   90.00
_cell.angle_gamma   90.00
#
_symmetry.space_group_name_H-M   'P 1'
#
loop_
_entity.id
_entity.type
_entity.pdbx_description
1 polymer ?
#
loop_
_entity_poly.entity_id
_entity_poly.type
_entity_poly.pdbx_seq_one_letter_code
_entity_poly.pdbx_strand_id
1 'polypeptide(L)'
;MYFASTAMAIAPRLPLSPDTAILCFTLGLLMIYLELNRPGSIFPGAVGLLMTLLAIAALLHSPINVSGVVLMAIAISLLLLDLLRQTPLLLAVSATAALIFGFLHLTAGAVKPHVHVAVATGCGLILGAGTSLLTRLARRARANKGLDLERARTSRPGALKS
;
A
#
# COMPACT_ATOMS: atom_id res chain seq x y z
N MET A 1 40.70 -3.08 10.82
CA MET A 1 39.60 -2.18 11.27
C MET A 1 39.42 -0.90 10.43
N TYR A 2 40.22 -0.65 9.37
CA TYR A 2 40.05 0.55 8.53
C TYR A 2 39.03 0.41 7.37
N PHE A 3 38.70 -0.81 6.95
CA PHE A 3 37.80 -1.07 5.81
C PHE A 3 36.31 -0.83 6.10
N ALA A 4 35.88 -0.94 7.35
CA ALA A 4 34.49 -0.67 7.74
C ALA A 4 34.18 0.83 7.79
N SER A 5 35.18 1.66 8.13
CA SER A 5 35.00 3.10 8.30
C SER A 5 34.92 3.84 6.96
N THR A 6 35.59 3.35 5.91
CA THR A 6 35.50 3.92 4.55
C THR A 6 34.23 3.47 3.81
N ALA A 7 33.71 2.28 4.08
CA ALA A 7 32.42 1.84 3.54
C ALA A 7 31.25 2.72 4.00
N MET A 8 31.28 3.20 5.26
CA MET A 8 30.30 4.17 5.78
C MET A 8 30.46 5.58 5.18
N ALA A 9 31.63 5.91 4.62
CA ALA A 9 31.87 7.21 3.98
C ALA A 9 31.35 7.27 2.53
N ILE A 10 31.17 6.12 1.88
CA ILE A 10 30.72 6.00 0.47
C ILE A 10 29.23 5.63 0.39
N ALA A 11 28.57 5.24 1.49
CA ALA A 11 27.14 5.00 1.49
C ALA A 11 26.43 6.28 0.99
N PRO A 12 25.79 6.26 -0.19
CA PRO A 12 24.98 7.38 -0.62
C PRO A 12 23.81 7.41 0.36
N ARG A 13 23.91 8.28 1.36
CA ARG A 13 22.79 8.62 2.21
C ARG A 13 21.78 9.22 1.25
N LEU A 14 20.76 8.44 0.90
CA LEU A 14 19.68 8.96 0.08
C LEU A 14 19.15 10.19 0.83
N PRO A 15 19.18 11.39 0.23
CA PRO A 15 18.79 12.63 0.92
C PRO A 15 17.26 12.74 1.09
N LEU A 16 16.57 11.62 1.28
CA LEU A 16 15.13 11.54 1.46
C LEU A 16 14.82 11.75 2.94
N SER A 17 14.07 12.81 3.24
CA SER A 17 13.48 12.98 4.56
C SER A 17 12.50 11.83 4.86
N PRO A 18 12.22 11.53 6.14
CA PRO A 18 11.23 10.52 6.51
C PRO A 18 9.86 10.72 5.85
N ASP A 19 9.44 11.98 5.69
CA ASP A 19 8.20 12.32 5.01
C ASP A 19 8.22 11.91 3.53
N THR A 20 9.29 12.26 2.82
CA THR A 20 9.44 11.90 1.41
C THR A 20 9.56 10.39 1.24
N ALA A 21 10.22 9.70 2.17
CA ALA A 21 10.27 8.25 2.16
C ALA A 21 8.86 7.64 2.31
N ILE A 22 8.03 8.14 3.23
CA ILE A 22 6.64 7.68 3.37
C ILE A 22 5.79 8.01 2.15
N LEU A 23 5.96 9.21 1.55
CA LEU A 23 5.27 9.58 0.31
C LEU A 23 5.65 8.63 -0.84
N CYS A 24 6.94 8.35 -1.02
CA CYS A 24 7.42 7.41 -2.03
C CYS A 24 6.92 5.98 -1.77
N PHE A 25 6.92 5.53 -0.52
CA PHE A 25 6.38 4.22 -0.13
C PHE A 25 4.90 4.10 -0.48
N THR A 26 4.12 5.12 -0.12
CA THR A 26 2.67 5.18 -0.35
C THR A 26 2.35 5.21 -1.83
N LEU A 27 3.04 6.05 -2.60
CA LEU A 27 2.85 6.14 -4.05
C LEU A 27 3.28 4.84 -4.75
N GLY A 28 4.40 4.26 -4.33
CA GLY A 28 4.91 3.01 -4.87
C GLY A 28 3.94 1.85 -4.69
N LEU A 29 3.40 1.68 -3.47
CA LEU A 29 2.37 0.68 -3.20
C LEU A 29 1.07 0.92 -3.97
N LEU A 30 0.66 2.18 -4.13
CA LEU A 30 -0.53 2.52 -4.90
C LEU A 30 -0.34 2.19 -6.40
N MET A 31 0.85 2.44 -6.94
CA MET A 31 1.18 2.08 -8.33
C MET A 31 1.17 0.57 -8.57
N ILE A 32 1.73 -0.21 -7.64
CA ILE A 32 1.62 -1.68 -7.66
C ILE A 32 0.14 -2.10 -7.63
N TYR A 33 -0.65 -1.51 -6.74
CA TYR A 33 -2.07 -1.80 -6.64
C TYR A 33 -2.84 -1.50 -7.94
N LEU A 34 -2.48 -0.44 -8.66
CA LEU A 34 -3.10 -0.10 -9.94
C LEU A 34 -2.83 -1.17 -11.02
N GLU A 35 -1.61 -1.69 -11.12
CA GLU A 35 -1.29 -2.79 -12.05
C GLU A 35 -2.10 -4.05 -11.72
N LEU A 36 -2.22 -4.39 -10.43
CA LEU A 36 -2.99 -5.56 -9.99
C LEU A 36 -4.49 -5.47 -10.37
N ASN A 37 -5.04 -4.26 -10.49
CA ASN A 37 -6.45 -4.06 -10.89
C ASN A 37 -6.65 -4.05 -12.41
N ARG A 38 -5.62 -3.73 -13.18
CA ARG A 38 -5.64 -3.75 -14.65
C ARG A 38 -4.43 -4.53 -15.17
N PRO A 39 -4.51 -5.87 -15.14
CA PRO A 39 -3.39 -6.70 -15.60
C PRO A 39 -3.09 -6.40 -17.06
N GLY A 40 -1.79 -6.22 -17.38
CA GLY A 40 -1.30 -5.96 -18.73
C GLY A 40 -0.50 -4.67 -18.90
N SER A 41 -0.41 -3.81 -17.87
CA SER A 41 0.48 -2.65 -17.87
C SER A 41 1.65 -2.89 -16.92
N ILE A 42 2.80 -3.31 -17.44
CA ILE A 42 4.01 -3.63 -16.64
C ILE A 42 4.65 -2.36 -16.02
N PHE A 43 4.43 -1.22 -16.67
CA PHE A 43 5.05 0.05 -16.31
C PHE A 43 4.72 0.52 -14.89
N PRO A 44 3.44 0.63 -14.46
CA PRO A 44 3.10 1.11 -13.13
C PRO A 44 3.65 0.25 -11.99
N GLY A 45 3.59 -1.07 -12.05
CA GLY A 45 4.09 -1.90 -10.95
C GLY A 45 5.61 -1.99 -10.92
N ALA A 46 6.31 -1.95 -12.06
CA ALA A 46 7.77 -1.86 -12.06
C ALA A 46 8.26 -0.55 -11.42
N VAL A 47 7.68 0.58 -11.83
CA VAL A 47 7.98 1.90 -11.23
C VAL A 47 7.56 1.93 -9.76
N GLY A 48 6.40 1.38 -9.43
CA GLY A 48 5.90 1.30 -8.06
C GLY A 48 6.79 0.46 -7.14
N LEU A 49 7.27 -0.69 -7.62
CA LEU A 49 8.23 -1.53 -6.90
C LEU A 49 9.54 -0.81 -6.66
N LEU A 50 10.08 -0.15 -7.68
CA LEU A 50 11.31 0.65 -7.56
C LEU A 50 11.14 1.78 -6.53
N MET A 51 10.06 2.55 -6.60
CA MET A 51 9.76 3.61 -5.63
C MET A 51 9.61 3.07 -4.19
N THR A 52 8.96 1.91 -4.04
CA THR A 52 8.79 1.27 -2.73
C THR A 52 10.13 0.80 -2.17
N LEU A 53 10.99 0.19 -2.99
CA LEU A 53 12.33 -0.22 -2.59
C LEU A 53 13.22 0.96 -2.20
N LEU A 54 13.17 2.05 -2.97
CA LEU A 54 13.86 3.31 -2.66
C LEU A 54 13.41 3.90 -1.31
N ALA A 55 12.10 3.90 -1.05
CA ALA A 55 11.54 4.36 0.21
C ALA A 55 11.99 3.49 1.40
N ILE A 56 11.94 2.16 1.25
CA ILE A 56 12.42 1.24 2.29
C ILE A 56 13.91 1.47 2.55
N ALA A 57 14.73 1.60 1.50
CA ALA A 57 16.15 1.90 1.63
C ALA A 57 16.40 3.20 2.40
N ALA A 58 15.61 4.25 2.16
CA ALA A 58 15.69 5.50 2.93
C ALA A 58 15.27 5.33 4.41
N LEU A 59 14.19 4.57 4.66
CA LEU A 59 13.70 4.29 6.01
C LEU A 59 14.69 3.45 6.82
N LEU A 60 15.43 2.53 6.21
CA LEU A 60 16.46 1.74 6.90
C LEU A 60 17.62 2.59 7.45
N HIS A 61 17.85 3.78 6.90
CA HIS A 61 18.85 4.73 7.42
C HIS A 61 18.25 5.71 8.44
N SER A 62 16.92 5.74 8.59
CA SER A 62 16.27 6.52 9.64
C SER A 62 16.29 5.75 10.97
N PRO A 63 16.32 6.46 12.11
CA PRO A 63 16.14 5.87 13.44
C PRO A 63 14.72 5.28 13.58
N ILE A 64 14.55 4.04 13.12
CA ILE A 64 13.26 3.35 13.10
C ILE A 64 12.88 2.79 14.46
N ASN A 65 11.64 3.02 14.87
CA ASN A 65 11.06 2.33 16.03
C ASN A 65 10.40 1.03 15.62
N VAL A 66 10.65 -0.02 16.40
CA VAL A 66 10.06 -1.36 16.19
C VAL A 66 8.54 -1.33 16.26
N SER A 67 7.95 -0.52 17.14
CA SER A 67 6.49 -0.40 17.26
C SER A 67 5.83 0.06 15.96
N GLY A 68 6.43 1.01 15.25
CA GLY A 68 5.95 1.49 13.96
C GLY A 68 5.99 0.39 12.89
N VAL A 69 7.10 -0.37 12.84
CA VAL A 69 7.26 -1.49 11.90
C VAL A 69 6.22 -2.59 12.14
N VAL A 70 5.99 -2.97 13.40
CA VAL A 70 4.98 -3.97 13.78
C VAL A 70 3.58 -3.51 13.38
N LEU A 71 3.23 -2.25 13.66
CA LEU A 71 1.94 -1.66 13.27
C LEU A 71 1.75 -1.65 11.74
N MET A 72 2.79 -1.30 10.97
CA MET A 72 2.75 -1.37 9.52
C MET A 72 2.55 -2.81 9.01
N ALA A 73 3.25 -3.78 9.57
CA ALA A 73 3.10 -5.19 9.21
C ALA A 73 1.68 -5.71 9.49
N ILE A 74 1.09 -5.33 10.63
CA ILE A 74 -0.30 -5.65 10.98
C ILE A 74 -1.25 -5.00 9.96
N ALA A 75 -1.06 -3.72 9.65
CA ALA A 75 -1.90 -3.01 8.68
C ALA A 75 -1.86 -3.65 7.29
N ILE A 76 -0.67 -3.98 6.78
CA ILE A 76 -0.50 -4.65 5.48
C ILE A 76 -1.19 -6.02 5.49
N SER A 77 -1.05 -6.77 6.58
CA SER A 77 -1.68 -8.10 6.73
C SER A 77 -3.21 -8.00 6.74
N LEU A 78 -3.78 -7.00 7.43
CA LEU A 78 -5.22 -6.74 7.46
C LEU A 78 -5.74 -6.27 6.08
N LEU A 79 -5.01 -5.39 5.40
CA LEU A 79 -5.36 -4.96 4.03
C LEU A 79 -5.27 -6.13 3.04
N LEU A 80 -4.29 -7.01 3.17
CA LEU A 80 -4.16 -8.20 2.34
C LEU A 80 -5.31 -9.19 2.60
N LEU A 81 -5.73 -9.35 3.86
CA LEU A 81 -6.91 -10.13 4.19
C LEU A 81 -8.19 -9.51 3.60
N ASP A 82 -8.32 -8.19 3.65
CA ASP A 82 -9.42 -7.47 2.97
C ASP A 82 -9.34 -7.64 1.45
N LEU A 83 -8.16 -7.73 0.85
CA LEU A 83 -8.01 -7.99 -0.59
C LEU A 83 -8.42 -9.41 -0.97
N LEU A 84 -8.00 -10.40 -0.18
CA LEU A 84 -8.20 -11.81 -0.46
C LEU A 84 -9.62 -12.30 -0.15
N ARG A 85 -10.30 -11.72 0.85
CA ARG A 85 -11.62 -12.18 1.31
C ARG A 85 -12.64 -11.06 1.32
N GLN A 86 -13.93 -11.41 1.33
CA GLN A 86 -14.98 -10.44 1.63
C GLN A 86 -14.97 -10.15 3.13
N THR A 87 -14.61 -8.92 3.51
CA THR A 87 -14.47 -8.53 4.92
C THR A 87 -15.37 -7.34 5.30
N PRO A 88 -15.80 -7.23 6.57
CA PRO A 88 -16.56 -6.08 7.04
C PRO A 88 -15.74 -4.78 6.96
N LEU A 89 -16.41 -3.62 6.90
CA LEU A 89 -15.73 -2.32 6.81
C LEU A 89 -14.84 -2.04 8.03
N LEU A 90 -15.21 -2.59 9.19
CA LEU A 90 -14.43 -2.44 10.43
C LEU A 90 -12.99 -2.97 10.28
N LEU A 91 -12.76 -4.04 9.51
CA LEU A 91 -11.42 -4.56 9.24
C LEU A 91 -10.57 -3.56 8.44
N ALA A 92 -11.18 -2.90 7.45
CA ALA A 92 -10.52 -1.86 6.66
C ALA A 92 -10.20 -0.61 7.50
N VAL A 93 -11.12 -0.22 8.39
CA VAL A 93 -10.93 0.91 9.31
C VAL A 93 -9.79 0.62 10.29
N SER A 94 -9.76 -0.57 10.90
CA SER A 94 -8.67 -0.95 11.82
C SER A 94 -7.33 -1.06 11.10
N ALA A 95 -7.29 -1.57 9.86
CA ALA A 95 -6.08 -1.58 9.04
C ALA A 95 -5.58 -0.17 8.74
N THR A 96 -6.48 0.74 8.37
CA THR A 96 -6.15 2.14 8.08
C THR A 96 -5.63 2.85 9.33
N ALA A 97 -6.29 2.66 10.47
CA ALA A 97 -5.83 3.22 11.74
C ALA A 97 -4.45 2.68 12.13
N ALA A 98 -4.25 1.36 12.06
CA ALA A 98 -2.95 0.73 12.33
C ALA A 98 -1.85 1.27 11.40
N LEU A 99 -2.16 1.53 10.13
CA LEU A 99 -1.21 2.11 9.18
C LEU A 99 -0.81 3.53 9.55
N ILE A 100 -1.78 4.38 9.90
CA ILE A 100 -1.53 5.76 10.35
C ILE A 100 -0.65 5.76 11.60
N PHE A 101 -1.00 4.96 12.60
CA PHE A 101 -0.21 4.84 13.82
C PHE A 101 1.18 4.24 13.55
N GLY A 102 1.30 3.31 12.60
CA GLY A 102 2.58 2.76 12.15
C GLY A 102 3.50 3.83 11.58
N PHE A 103 3.00 4.65 10.66
CA PHE A 103 3.75 5.78 10.09
C PHE A 103 4.16 6.81 11.15
N LEU A 104 3.27 7.14 12.08
CA LEU A 104 3.58 8.06 13.18
C LEU A 104 4.66 7.51 14.11
N HIS A 105 4.56 6.22 14.48
CA HIS A 105 5.53 5.61 15.37
C HIS A 105 6.88 5.33 14.71
N LEU A 106 6.93 5.25 13.38
CA LEU A 106 8.12 4.82 12.63
C LEU A 106 9.38 5.60 13.00
N THR A 107 9.28 6.90 13.30
CA THR A 107 10.40 7.77 13.68
C THR A 107 10.20 8.51 15.01
N ALA A 108 9.19 8.11 15.80
CA ALA A 108 8.79 8.82 17.03
C ALA A 108 9.86 8.88 18.13
N GLY A 109 10.94 8.10 18.04
CA GLY A 109 12.04 8.06 19.02
C GLY A 109 13.22 8.99 18.66
N ALA A 110 13.15 9.65 17.50
CA ALA A 110 14.23 10.48 16.99
C ALA A 110 14.12 11.93 17.47
N VAL A 111 15.23 12.51 17.96
CA VAL A 111 15.31 13.93 18.35
C VAL A 111 15.03 14.87 17.15
N LYS A 112 15.37 14.41 15.94
CA LYS A 112 15.03 14.92 14.59
C LYS A 112 15.76 14.01 13.58
N PRO A 113 15.22 13.73 12.38
CA PRO A 113 13.91 14.12 11.85
C PRO A 113 12.79 13.12 12.18
N HIS A 114 11.57 13.62 12.41
CA HIS A 114 10.36 12.82 12.60
C HIS A 114 9.38 13.03 11.43
N VAL A 115 8.46 12.09 11.26
CA VAL A 115 7.39 12.15 10.27
C VAL A 115 6.32 13.14 10.71
N HIS A 116 5.93 14.05 9.81
CA HIS A 116 4.85 14.99 10.07
C HIS A 116 3.50 14.26 10.15
N VAL A 117 2.69 14.66 11.13
CA VAL A 117 1.35 14.07 11.35
C VAL A 117 0.48 14.16 10.11
N ALA A 118 0.55 15.27 9.37
CA ALA A 118 -0.20 15.45 8.12
C ALA A 118 0.20 14.43 7.04
N VAL A 119 1.50 14.11 6.93
CA VAL A 119 2.00 13.12 5.96
C VAL A 119 1.58 11.72 6.38
N ALA A 120 1.78 11.35 7.65
CA ALA A 120 1.39 10.03 8.16
C ALA A 120 -0.13 9.78 8.01
N THR A 121 -0.95 10.76 8.40
CA THR A 121 -2.41 10.65 8.29
C THR A 121 -2.88 10.67 6.85
N GLY A 122 -2.37 11.57 6.01
CA GLY A 122 -2.72 11.66 4.59
C GLY A 122 -2.35 10.40 3.82
N CYS A 123 -1.10 9.94 3.94
CA CYS A 123 -0.63 8.71 3.31
C CYS A 123 -1.34 7.47 3.85
N GLY A 124 -1.55 7.39 5.16
CA GLY A 124 -2.27 6.28 5.79
C GLY A 124 -3.73 6.19 5.32
N LEU A 125 -4.43 7.32 5.18
CA LEU A 125 -5.79 7.37 4.63
C LEU A 125 -5.82 7.00 3.15
N ILE A 126 -4.93 7.58 2.33
CA ILE A 126 -4.88 7.29 0.89
C ILE A 126 -4.60 5.80 0.66
N LEU A 127 -3.60 5.24 1.33
CA LEU A 127 -3.22 3.85 1.14
C LEU A 127 -4.20 2.89 1.81
N GLY A 128 -4.61 3.13 3.04
CA GLY A 128 -5.55 2.27 3.76
C GLY A 128 -6.98 2.35 3.22
N ALA A 129 -7.61 3.52 3.35
CA ALA A 129 -9.00 3.69 2.93
C ALA A 129 -9.13 3.60 1.40
N GLY A 130 -8.20 4.18 0.63
CA GLY A 130 -8.22 4.10 -0.84
C GLY A 130 -8.16 2.66 -1.34
N THR A 131 -7.21 1.85 -0.86
CA THR A 131 -7.08 0.44 -1.25
C THR A 131 -8.32 -0.37 -0.88
N SER A 132 -8.86 -0.18 0.32
CA SER A 132 -10.07 -0.88 0.75
C SER A 132 -11.31 -0.48 -0.06
N LEU A 133 -11.46 0.80 -0.39
CA LEU A 133 -12.55 1.29 -1.23
C LEU A 133 -12.46 0.70 -2.64
N LEU A 134 -11.29 0.79 -3.27
CA LEU A 134 -11.07 0.26 -4.61
C LEU A 134 -11.32 -1.26 -4.66
N THR A 135 -10.90 -1.98 -3.64
CA THR A 135 -11.13 -3.43 -3.56
C THR A 135 -12.63 -3.76 -3.47
N ARG A 136 -13.39 -2.99 -2.68
CA ARG A 136 -14.85 -3.15 -2.57
C ARG A 136 -15.54 -2.82 -3.90
N LEU A 137 -15.13 -1.75 -4.57
CA LEU A 137 -15.66 -1.36 -5.88
C LEU A 137 -15.34 -2.40 -6.94
N ALA A 138 -14.11 -2.92 -6.99
CA ALA A 138 -13.70 -3.95 -7.93
C ALA A 138 -14.53 -5.23 -7.76
N ARG A 139 -14.79 -5.65 -6.51
CA ARG A 139 -15.65 -6.81 -6.22
C ARG A 139 -17.10 -6.56 -6.64
N ARG A 140 -17.66 -5.39 -6.34
CA ARG A 140 -19.03 -5.00 -6.77
C ARG A 140 -19.16 -4.99 -8.29
N ALA A 141 -18.17 -4.45 -9.00
CA ALA A 141 -18.16 -4.43 -10.45
C ALA A 141 -18.16 -5.84 -11.05
N ARG A 142 -17.42 -6.79 -10.45
CA ARG A 142 -17.42 -8.20 -10.89
C ARG A 142 -18.75 -8.91 -10.60
N ALA A 143 -19.37 -8.64 -9.45
CA ALA A 143 -20.68 -9.20 -9.13
C ALA A 143 -21.77 -8.73 -10.11
N ASN A 144 -21.77 -7.43 -10.47
CA ASN A 144 -22.75 -6.87 -11.39
C ASN A 144 -22.65 -7.45 -12.81
N LYS A 145 -21.43 -7.74 -13.31
CA LYS A 145 -21.24 -8.38 -14.63
C LYS A 145 -21.90 -9.75 -14.73
N GLY A 146 -21.91 -10.54 -13.64
CA GLY A 146 -22.57 -11.84 -13.63
C GLY A 146 -24.08 -11.75 -13.88
N LEU A 147 -24.72 -10.72 -13.31
CA LEU A 147 -26.15 -10.48 -13.42
C LEU A 147 -26.55 -10.08 -14.85
N ASP A 148 -25.72 -9.32 -15.55
CA ASP A 148 -25.99 -8.91 -16.93
C ASP A 148 -25.94 -10.09 -17.90
N LEU A 149 -25.01 -11.04 -17.68
CA LEU A 149 -24.94 -12.27 -18.49
C LEU A 149 -26.17 -13.16 -18.26
N GLU A 150 -26.66 -13.26 -17.02
CA GLU A 150 -27.86 -14.02 -16.70
C GLU A 150 -29.14 -13.41 -17.28
N ARG A 151 -29.25 -12.08 -17.26
CA ARG A 151 -30.32 -11.33 -17.96
C ARG A 151 -30.27 -11.53 -19.48
N ALA A 152 -29.07 -11.52 -20.08
CA ALA A 152 -28.91 -11.78 -21.51
C ALA A 152 -29.31 -13.22 -21.89
N ARG A 153 -29.08 -14.20 -21.00
CA ARG A 153 -29.46 -15.61 -21.21
C ARG A 153 -30.97 -15.82 -21.11
N THR A 154 -31.61 -15.22 -20.10
CA THR A 154 -33.06 -15.32 -19.88
C THR A 154 -33.87 -14.55 -20.92
N SER A 155 -33.32 -13.46 -21.48
CA SER A 155 -33.96 -12.68 -22.55
C SER A 155 -33.85 -13.31 -23.96
N ARG A 156 -33.11 -14.41 -24.14
CA ARG A 156 -33.03 -15.19 -25.41
C ARG A 156 -33.53 -16.63 -25.24
N PRO A 157 -34.85 -16.86 -25.02
CA PRO A 157 -35.40 -18.19 -24.75
C PRO A 157 -35.40 -19.20 -25.93
N GLY A 158 -34.72 -18.93 -27.06
CA GLY A 158 -34.83 -19.78 -28.27
C GLY A 158 -33.54 -20.12 -29.04
N ALA A 159 -32.37 -19.60 -28.68
CA ALA A 159 -31.19 -19.67 -29.56
C ALA A 159 -30.26 -20.90 -29.36
N LEU A 160 -30.64 -21.88 -28.53
CA LEU A 160 -29.79 -23.03 -28.17
C LEU A 160 -30.48 -24.39 -28.36
N LYS A 161 -31.57 -24.44 -29.12
CA LYS A 161 -32.17 -25.69 -29.61
C LYS A 161 -31.92 -25.82 -31.11
N SER A 162 -30.67 -26.06 -31.50
CA SER A 162 -30.29 -26.52 -32.84
C SER A 162 -28.95 -27.22 -32.76
#